data_AF-A0A9D8P4M6-F1
#
_entry.id   AF-A0A9D8P4M6-F1
#
_cell.length_a   1.000
_cell.length_b   1.000
_cell.length_c   1.000
_cell.angle_alpha   90.00
_cell.angle_beta   90.00
_cell.angle_gamma   90.00
#
_symmetry.space_group_name_H-M   'P 1'
#
loop_
_entity.id
_entity.type
_entity.pdbx_description
1 polymer ?
#
loop_
_entity_poly.entity_id
_entity_poly.type
_entity_poly.pdbx_seq_one_letter_code
_entity_poly.pdbx_strand_id
1 'polypeptide(L)'
;MQRISPMSNSRPSSPRPSSTFCAIDRSVKADLSSSYLPFWIGGAIRGRLRRDVAQALPDFEGIEVADIGLKLRERGSSRSRRSRALQALAVHLRKLGCIADWRNELSALLDDSGVEIARCERGAFTSLGLQNRAVHVNGYRADGKIWVARRSDLKRADPGKLDNLAAGGVLAGESPRRTALREAWEEAGVPASLARRIDFPGMVIRSVRETTFGVHDELVIVADLDLPQDFEPAGRDGEVSEFLCLSTREAENALNRREFTVEAALALRESLERRGVSTHRP
;
A
#
# COMPACT_ATOMS: atom_id res chain seq x y z
N MET A 1 20.00 44.48 -54.18
CA MET A 1 19.94 43.08 -53.68
C MET A 1 20.08 43.11 -52.16
N GLN A 2 18.98 43.03 -51.42
CA GLN A 2 18.99 42.68 -49.99
C GLN A 2 17.68 41.93 -49.69
N ARG A 3 17.84 40.78 -49.04
CA ARG A 3 16.86 39.70 -48.89
C ARG A 3 15.89 39.99 -47.75
N ILE A 4 14.61 39.71 -47.96
CA ILE A 4 13.58 39.63 -46.92
C ILE A 4 13.50 38.17 -46.47
N SER A 5 13.80 37.90 -45.19
CA SER A 5 13.56 36.60 -44.53
C SER A 5 12.24 36.67 -43.76
N PRO A 6 11.42 35.60 -43.72
CA PRO A 6 10.15 35.61 -43.00
C PRO A 6 10.33 35.38 -41.49
N MET A 7 9.53 36.09 -40.70
CA MET A 7 9.43 35.99 -39.25
C MET A 7 8.92 34.61 -38.80
N SER A 8 9.65 33.98 -37.87
CA SER A 8 9.22 32.79 -37.16
C SER A 8 8.32 33.17 -35.97
N ASN A 9 7.06 32.73 -36.02
CA ASN A 9 6.15 32.79 -34.87
C ASN A 9 6.38 31.56 -33.98
N SER A 10 7.18 31.70 -32.92
CA SER A 10 7.28 30.69 -31.86
C SER A 10 6.25 30.98 -30.75
N ARG A 11 5.21 30.14 -30.68
CA ARG A 11 4.35 30.05 -29.48
C ARG A 11 5.14 29.41 -28.34
N PRO A 12 5.03 29.89 -27.08
CA PRO A 12 5.61 29.19 -25.95
C PRO A 12 4.86 27.87 -25.71
N SER A 13 5.58 26.76 -25.76
CA SER A 13 5.09 25.43 -25.43
C SER A 13 4.84 25.32 -23.93
N SER A 14 3.62 24.93 -23.56
CA SER A 14 3.25 24.55 -22.19
C SER A 14 4.11 23.38 -21.70
N PRO A 15 4.57 23.38 -20.43
CA PRO A 15 5.32 22.26 -19.88
C PRO A 15 4.41 21.02 -19.75
N ARG A 16 4.85 19.91 -20.33
CA ARG A 16 4.23 18.60 -20.15
C ARG A 16 4.55 18.07 -18.75
N PRO A 17 3.63 17.44 -18.03
CA PRO A 17 3.95 16.77 -16.78
C PRO A 17 4.85 15.55 -17.08
N SER A 18 6.05 15.53 -16.51
CA SER A 18 6.95 14.38 -16.58
C SER A 18 6.41 13.26 -15.69
N SER A 19 5.68 12.32 -16.28
CA SER A 19 5.35 11.05 -15.65
C SER A 19 6.57 10.13 -15.72
N THR A 20 7.39 10.16 -14.67
CA THR A 20 8.42 9.12 -14.46
C THR A 20 8.26 8.60 -13.04
N PHE A 21 7.29 7.71 -12.84
CA PHE A 21 7.31 6.79 -11.71
C PHE A 21 8.44 5.80 -11.98
N CYS A 22 9.59 6.01 -11.36
CA CYS A 22 10.68 5.05 -11.33
C CYS A 22 10.95 4.70 -9.86
N ALA A 23 10.50 3.52 -9.45
CA ALA A 23 11.03 2.83 -8.28
C ALA A 23 11.00 1.32 -8.59
N ILE A 24 12.17 0.79 -8.95
CA ILE A 24 12.41 -0.63 -9.24
C ILE A 24 12.98 -1.29 -7.98
N ASP A 25 12.31 -2.39 -7.60
CA ASP A 25 12.81 -3.65 -7.03
C ASP A 25 13.74 -3.63 -5.79
N ARG A 26 13.13 -3.55 -4.60
CA ARG A 26 13.55 -4.37 -3.45
C ARG A 26 12.41 -5.33 -3.09
N SER A 27 12.20 -6.35 -3.93
CA SER A 27 11.23 -7.42 -3.60
C SER A 27 11.82 -8.39 -2.59
N VAL A 28 11.16 -8.56 -1.45
CA VAL A 28 11.33 -9.77 -0.62
C VAL A 28 10.50 -10.85 -1.29
N LYS A 29 11.15 -11.78 -2.01
CA LYS A 29 10.47 -12.88 -2.71
C LYS A 29 10.38 -14.09 -1.80
N ALA A 30 9.17 -14.44 -1.35
CA ALA A 30 8.86 -15.79 -0.88
C ALA A 30 8.77 -16.74 -2.09
N ASP A 31 9.34 -17.95 -2.00
CA ASP A 31 9.12 -19.01 -2.99
C ASP A 31 7.71 -19.60 -2.79
N LEU A 32 6.77 -19.13 -3.60
CA LEU A 32 5.34 -19.46 -3.51
C LEU A 32 4.92 -20.56 -4.50
N SER A 33 5.87 -21.21 -5.19
CA SER A 33 5.60 -21.90 -6.45
C SER A 33 4.88 -23.26 -6.33
N SER A 34 5.03 -23.99 -5.22
CA SER A 34 4.42 -25.31 -5.06
C SER A 34 3.02 -25.26 -4.42
N SER A 35 2.75 -24.31 -3.52
CA SER A 35 1.52 -24.26 -2.69
C SER A 35 0.42 -23.34 -3.23
N TYR A 36 0.70 -22.54 -4.26
CA TYR A 36 -0.24 -21.55 -4.80
C TYR A 36 -0.56 -21.78 -6.27
N LEU A 37 -1.80 -21.50 -6.64
CA LEU A 37 -2.30 -21.50 -8.01
C LEU A 37 -2.49 -20.05 -8.49
N PRO A 38 -2.14 -19.74 -9.75
CA PRO A 38 -2.46 -18.45 -10.34
C PRO A 38 -3.96 -18.16 -10.32
N PHE A 39 -4.32 -16.92 -10.02
CA PHE A 39 -5.69 -16.42 -10.13
C PHE A 39 -5.78 -15.34 -11.20
N TRP A 40 -6.51 -15.63 -12.27
CA TRP A 40 -6.63 -14.78 -13.45
C TRP A 40 -7.84 -13.87 -13.34
N ILE A 41 -7.64 -12.57 -13.59
CA ILE A 41 -8.67 -11.54 -13.59
C ILE A 41 -8.34 -10.55 -14.70
N GLY A 42 -9.30 -10.22 -15.56
CA GLY A 42 -9.11 -9.26 -16.65
C GLY A 42 -8.07 -9.72 -17.69
N GLY A 43 -7.98 -11.03 -17.92
CA GLY A 43 -7.02 -11.61 -18.89
C GLY A 43 -5.57 -11.73 -18.42
N ALA A 44 -5.25 -11.41 -17.16
CA ALA A 44 -3.91 -11.52 -16.60
C ALA A 44 -3.91 -12.18 -15.22
N ILE A 45 -2.76 -12.72 -14.78
CA ILE A 45 -2.58 -13.20 -13.41
C ILE A 45 -2.53 -12.00 -12.48
N ARG A 46 -3.51 -11.88 -11.59
CA ARG A 46 -3.66 -10.75 -10.66
C ARG A 46 -3.74 -11.19 -9.20
N GLY A 47 -3.86 -12.50 -8.96
CA GLY A 47 -3.87 -13.08 -7.63
C GLY A 47 -3.15 -14.42 -7.58
N ARG A 48 -3.08 -14.97 -6.36
CA ARG A 48 -2.50 -16.28 -6.05
C ARG A 48 -3.34 -16.92 -4.96
N LEU A 49 -4.02 -18.02 -5.31
CA LEU A 49 -4.84 -18.77 -4.37
C LEU A 49 -4.03 -19.91 -3.80
N ARG A 50 -4.07 -20.09 -2.49
CA ARG A 50 -3.50 -21.29 -1.87
C ARG A 50 -4.30 -22.52 -2.34
N ARG A 51 -3.63 -23.66 -2.54
CA ARG A 51 -4.25 -24.85 -3.13
C ARG A 51 -5.48 -25.36 -2.37
N ASP A 52 -5.44 -25.35 -1.05
CA ASP A 52 -6.57 -25.71 -0.17
C ASP A 52 -7.78 -24.79 -0.39
N VAL A 53 -7.56 -23.48 -0.48
CA VAL A 53 -8.60 -22.49 -0.79
C VAL A 53 -9.16 -22.73 -2.19
N ALA A 54 -8.30 -22.98 -3.18
CA ALA A 54 -8.74 -23.27 -4.54
C ALA A 54 -9.59 -24.56 -4.64
N GLN A 55 -9.23 -25.60 -3.88
CA GLN A 55 -9.98 -26.86 -3.80
C GLN A 55 -11.36 -26.71 -3.14
N ALA A 56 -11.56 -25.66 -2.34
CA ALA A 56 -12.84 -25.35 -1.72
C ALA A 56 -13.78 -24.50 -2.62
N LEU A 57 -13.34 -24.12 -3.83
CA LEU A 57 -14.09 -23.26 -4.76
C LEU A 57 -14.72 -23.93 -6.02
N PRO A 58 -14.76 -25.27 -6.22
CA PRO A 58 -15.19 -25.85 -7.49
C PRO A 58 -16.65 -25.53 -7.85
N ASP A 59 -17.52 -25.36 -6.83
CA ASP A 59 -18.95 -25.09 -7.02
C ASP A 59 -19.29 -23.59 -7.04
N PHE A 60 -18.29 -22.70 -6.90
CA PHE A 60 -18.55 -21.27 -6.90
C PHE A 60 -18.73 -20.77 -8.34
N GLU A 61 -19.97 -20.40 -8.70
CA GLU A 61 -20.37 -19.98 -10.05
C GLU A 61 -19.48 -18.86 -10.64
N GLY A 62 -18.96 -17.98 -9.80
CA GLY A 62 -18.12 -16.84 -10.22
C GLY A 62 -16.68 -17.19 -10.60
N ILE A 63 -16.26 -18.45 -10.48
CA ILE A 63 -14.94 -18.95 -10.88
C ILE A 63 -15.10 -20.00 -11.98
N GLU A 64 -14.08 -20.13 -12.81
CA GLU A 64 -13.92 -21.23 -13.75
C GLU A 64 -12.45 -21.69 -13.77
N VAL A 65 -12.22 -22.94 -14.15
CA VAL A 65 -10.87 -23.51 -14.29
C VAL A 65 -10.19 -22.91 -15.53
N ALA A 66 -8.91 -22.56 -15.39
CA ALA A 66 -8.05 -22.17 -16.50
C ALA A 66 -7.03 -23.28 -16.76
N ASP A 67 -6.31 -23.21 -17.88
CA ASP A 67 -5.22 -24.16 -18.19
C ASP A 67 -4.19 -24.23 -17.04
N ILE A 68 -3.97 -23.09 -16.37
CA ILE A 68 -3.12 -22.99 -15.18
C ILE A 68 -3.86 -22.20 -14.09
N GLY A 69 -4.42 -22.90 -13.11
CA GLY A 69 -5.06 -22.30 -11.93
C GLY A 69 -6.54 -21.97 -12.14
N LEU A 70 -7.00 -20.87 -11.55
CA LEU A 70 -8.41 -20.46 -11.55
C LEU A 70 -8.57 -19.08 -12.19
N LYS A 71 -9.68 -18.83 -12.84
CA LYS A 71 -10.00 -17.52 -13.41
C LYS A 71 -11.37 -17.03 -12.96
N LEU A 72 -11.48 -15.72 -12.75
CA LEU A 72 -12.76 -15.08 -12.51
C LEU A 72 -13.63 -15.21 -13.77
N ARG A 73 -14.91 -15.56 -13.62
CA ARG A 73 -15.81 -15.68 -14.76
C ARG A 73 -16.23 -14.30 -15.29
N GLU A 74 -15.78 -13.95 -16.49
CA GLU A 74 -15.82 -12.58 -17.03
C GLU A 74 -16.72 -12.38 -18.27
N ARG A 75 -17.95 -12.92 -18.27
CA ARG A 75 -18.88 -12.77 -19.42
C ARG A 75 -19.31 -11.29 -19.62
N GLY A 76 -18.81 -10.64 -20.69
CA GLY A 76 -19.14 -9.25 -21.05
C GLY A 76 -18.60 -8.20 -20.07
N SER A 77 -17.30 -8.27 -19.77
CA SER A 77 -16.67 -7.76 -18.54
C SER A 77 -16.48 -6.24 -18.44
N SER A 78 -17.34 -5.60 -17.64
CA SER A 78 -17.10 -4.26 -17.09
C SER A 78 -16.50 -4.32 -15.69
N ARG A 79 -15.82 -3.23 -15.27
CA ARG A 79 -15.28 -3.05 -13.90
C ARG A 79 -16.31 -3.41 -12.81
N SER A 80 -17.55 -2.96 -12.97
CA SER A 80 -18.64 -3.23 -12.02
C SER A 80 -19.04 -4.70 -11.95
N ARG A 81 -18.99 -5.44 -13.08
CA ARG A 81 -19.27 -6.89 -13.08
C ARG A 81 -18.17 -7.66 -12.37
N ARG A 82 -16.89 -7.36 -12.64
CA ARG A 82 -15.77 -7.98 -11.92
C ARG A 82 -15.83 -7.71 -10.42
N SER A 83 -16.14 -6.46 -10.05
CA SER A 83 -16.28 -6.07 -8.64
C SER A 83 -17.37 -6.88 -7.93
N ARG A 84 -18.54 -7.08 -8.55
CA ARG A 84 -19.61 -7.92 -7.99
C ARG A 84 -19.19 -9.38 -7.85
N ALA A 85 -18.50 -9.94 -8.85
CA ALA A 85 -18.04 -11.32 -8.80
C ALA A 85 -16.97 -11.53 -7.71
N LEU A 86 -15.98 -10.62 -7.60
CA LEU A 86 -14.99 -10.66 -6.52
C LEU A 86 -15.62 -10.44 -5.14
N GLN A 87 -16.61 -9.56 -5.02
CA GLN A 87 -17.31 -9.36 -3.75
C GLN A 87 -18.11 -10.60 -3.34
N ALA A 88 -18.79 -11.25 -4.28
CA ALA A 88 -19.48 -12.52 -4.02
C ALA A 88 -18.50 -13.62 -3.58
N LEU A 89 -17.33 -13.68 -4.22
CA LEU A 89 -16.25 -14.59 -3.84
C LEU A 89 -15.72 -14.28 -2.44
N ALA A 90 -15.50 -13.01 -2.11
CA ALA A 90 -15.08 -12.59 -0.77
C ALA A 90 -16.09 -13.03 0.30
N VAL A 91 -17.39 -12.85 0.05
CA VAL A 91 -18.45 -13.31 0.98
C VAL A 91 -18.43 -14.83 1.13
N HIS A 92 -18.19 -15.57 0.05
CA HIS A 92 -18.09 -17.03 0.10
C HIS A 92 -16.86 -17.48 0.92
N LEU A 93 -15.69 -16.91 0.65
CA LEU A 93 -14.46 -17.18 1.40
C LEU A 93 -14.59 -16.82 2.89
N ARG A 94 -15.33 -15.76 3.22
CA ARG A 94 -15.67 -15.43 4.61
C ARG A 94 -16.46 -16.57 5.28
N LYS A 95 -17.46 -17.12 4.60
CA LYS A 95 -18.27 -18.24 5.14
C LYS A 95 -17.43 -19.50 5.36
N LEU A 96 -16.40 -19.70 4.55
CA LEU A 96 -15.44 -20.81 4.70
C LEU A 96 -14.36 -20.55 5.76
N GLY A 97 -14.34 -19.38 6.41
CA GLY A 97 -13.31 -19.02 7.39
C GLY A 97 -11.95 -18.71 6.76
N CYS A 98 -11.88 -18.50 5.44
CA CYS A 98 -10.63 -18.26 4.72
C CYS A 98 -10.17 -16.79 4.75
N ILE A 99 -10.93 -15.88 5.38
CA ILE A 99 -10.59 -14.46 5.50
C ILE A 99 -10.26 -14.14 6.95
N ALA A 100 -9.08 -13.55 7.18
CA ALA A 100 -8.58 -13.19 8.51
C ALA A 100 -9.46 -12.15 9.21
N ASP A 101 -9.90 -11.15 8.45
CA ASP A 101 -10.65 -10.02 8.97
C ASP A 101 -11.54 -9.40 7.89
N TRP A 102 -12.72 -8.95 8.31
CA TRP A 102 -13.69 -8.29 7.44
C TRP A 102 -13.83 -6.84 7.89
N ARG A 103 -13.36 -5.90 7.07
CA ARG A 103 -13.15 -4.51 7.47
C ARG A 103 -14.31 -3.59 7.09
N ASN A 104 -15.23 -4.05 6.22
CA ASN A 104 -16.23 -3.19 5.59
C ASN A 104 -15.58 -2.05 4.78
N GLU A 105 -14.43 -2.35 4.19
CA GLU A 105 -13.64 -1.43 3.38
C GLU A 105 -13.43 -2.05 2.01
N LEU A 106 -13.61 -1.27 0.94
CA LEU A 106 -13.30 -1.72 -0.41
C LEU A 106 -11.88 -1.33 -0.77
N SER A 107 -11.07 -2.29 -1.23
CA SER A 107 -9.80 -2.03 -1.89
C SER A 107 -9.94 -2.18 -3.40
N ALA A 108 -9.18 -1.37 -4.15
CA ALA A 108 -9.16 -1.38 -5.61
C ALA A 108 -8.09 -2.36 -6.14
N LEU A 109 -8.48 -3.23 -7.07
CA LEU A 109 -7.56 -4.02 -7.88
C LEU A 109 -7.23 -3.25 -9.15
N LEU A 110 -5.94 -2.98 -9.35
CA LEU A 110 -5.43 -2.25 -10.51
C LEU A 110 -4.81 -3.19 -11.55
N ASP A 111 -4.82 -2.76 -12.80
CA ASP A 111 -3.97 -3.34 -13.84
C ASP A 111 -2.56 -2.71 -13.84
N ASP A 112 -1.70 -3.17 -14.76
CA ASP A 112 -0.31 -2.70 -14.87
C ASP A 112 -0.19 -1.23 -15.28
N SER A 113 -1.26 -0.63 -15.79
CA SER A 113 -1.33 0.81 -16.12
C SER A 113 -1.82 1.67 -14.94
N GLY A 114 -2.15 1.03 -13.82
CA GLY A 114 -2.70 1.70 -12.64
C GLY A 114 -4.21 1.99 -12.73
N VAL A 115 -4.91 1.45 -13.73
CA VAL A 115 -6.36 1.63 -13.88
C VAL A 115 -7.10 0.62 -13.02
N GLU A 116 -8.13 1.08 -12.32
CA GLU A 116 -8.97 0.21 -11.51
C GLU A 116 -9.82 -0.71 -12.40
N ILE A 117 -9.53 -2.02 -12.33
CA ILE A 117 -10.24 -3.05 -13.08
C ILE A 117 -11.31 -3.74 -12.25
N ALA A 118 -11.21 -3.74 -10.91
CA ALA A 118 -12.23 -4.24 -10.00
C ALA A 118 -12.02 -3.68 -8.59
N ARG A 119 -13.00 -3.88 -7.70
CA ARG A 119 -12.86 -3.64 -6.26
C ARG A 119 -13.67 -4.67 -5.47
N CYS A 120 -13.22 -5.02 -4.28
CA CYS A 120 -13.94 -5.85 -3.33
C CYS A 120 -13.45 -5.58 -1.90
N GLU A 121 -14.08 -6.24 -0.93
CA GLU A 121 -13.67 -6.22 0.48
C GLU A 121 -12.15 -6.42 0.66
N ARG A 122 -11.52 -5.47 1.36
CA ARG A 122 -10.07 -5.45 1.64
C ARG A 122 -9.60 -6.72 2.33
N GLY A 123 -10.39 -7.26 3.25
CA GLY A 123 -10.09 -8.52 3.93
C GLY A 123 -9.83 -9.71 3.00
N ALA A 124 -10.41 -9.71 1.80
CA ALA A 124 -10.25 -10.79 0.84
C ALA A 124 -8.93 -10.74 0.06
N PHE A 125 -8.21 -9.61 0.07
CA PHE A 125 -7.01 -9.44 -0.75
C PHE A 125 -5.94 -10.48 -0.43
N THR A 126 -5.68 -10.73 0.87
CA THR A 126 -4.69 -11.73 1.30
C THR A 126 -5.08 -13.15 0.87
N SER A 127 -6.35 -13.52 1.03
CA SER A 127 -6.84 -14.86 0.68
C SER A 127 -6.85 -15.12 -0.82
N LEU A 128 -7.10 -14.08 -1.60
CA LEU A 128 -7.06 -14.10 -3.06
C LEU A 128 -5.65 -13.85 -3.64
N GLY A 129 -4.68 -13.52 -2.78
CA GLY A 129 -3.33 -13.09 -3.16
C GLY A 129 -3.31 -11.87 -4.07
N LEU A 130 -4.29 -10.97 -3.94
CA LEU A 130 -4.38 -9.74 -4.70
C LEU A 130 -3.44 -8.68 -4.12
N GLN A 131 -2.86 -7.86 -5.00
CA GLN A 131 -2.00 -6.78 -4.58
C GLN A 131 -2.79 -5.64 -3.93
N ASN A 132 -2.51 -5.37 -2.65
CA ASN A 132 -3.01 -4.24 -1.89
C ASN A 132 -2.05 -3.04 -1.99
N ARG A 133 -2.48 -1.87 -1.52
CA ARG A 133 -1.65 -0.67 -1.43
C ARG A 133 -1.88 -0.01 -0.08
N ALA A 134 -0.82 0.47 0.54
CA ALA A 134 -0.88 1.21 1.80
C ALA A 134 0.10 2.38 1.77
N VAL A 135 -0.28 3.48 2.42
CA VAL A 135 0.61 4.63 2.63
C VAL A 135 1.22 4.52 4.02
N HIS A 136 2.51 4.80 4.11
CA HIS A 136 3.27 4.82 5.35
C HIS A 136 3.92 6.20 5.50
N VAL A 137 3.51 6.96 6.52
CA VAL A 137 3.97 8.34 6.77
C VAL A 137 5.05 8.33 7.85
N ASN A 138 6.28 8.64 7.49
CA ASN A 138 7.37 8.86 8.45
C ASN A 138 7.29 10.28 9.02
N GLY A 139 7.18 10.42 10.35
CA GLY A 139 7.10 11.72 11.03
C GLY A 139 8.44 12.15 11.61
N TYR A 140 9.07 13.17 11.02
CA TYR A 140 10.33 13.72 11.50
C TYR A 140 10.10 15.03 12.25
N ARG A 141 10.62 15.14 13.48
CA ARG A 141 10.68 16.41 14.21
C ARG A 141 11.83 17.26 13.69
N ALA A 142 11.71 18.57 13.92
CA ALA A 142 12.74 19.56 13.56
C ALA A 142 14.13 19.29 14.18
N ASP A 143 14.20 18.58 15.32
CA ASP A 143 15.45 18.17 15.99
C ASP A 143 16.06 16.87 15.42
N GLY A 144 15.49 16.32 14.35
CA GLY A 144 15.94 15.09 13.70
C GLY A 144 15.43 13.81 14.37
N LYS A 145 14.65 13.91 15.46
CA LYS A 145 13.97 12.75 16.04
C LYS A 145 12.79 12.30 15.18
N ILE A 146 12.36 11.07 15.41
CA ILE A 146 11.35 10.38 14.61
C ILE A 146 10.23 9.95 15.55
N TRP A 147 9.00 10.34 15.19
CA TRP A 147 7.80 9.83 15.84
C TRP A 147 7.46 8.45 15.29
N VAL A 148 7.34 7.49 16.20
CA VAL A 148 7.07 6.08 15.92
C VAL A 148 5.84 5.67 16.73
N ALA A 149 4.80 5.17 16.07
CA ALA A 149 3.62 4.64 16.75
C ALA A 149 3.91 3.24 17.30
N ARG A 150 3.30 2.88 18.42
CA ARG A 150 3.14 1.48 18.84
C ARG A 150 1.70 1.05 18.61
N ARG A 151 1.52 0.00 17.80
CA ARG A 151 0.20 -0.57 17.50
C ARG A 151 -0.49 -1.02 18.78
N SER A 152 -1.77 -0.69 18.90
CA SER A 152 -2.62 -1.17 20.00
C SER A 152 -2.62 -2.69 20.10
N ASP A 153 -2.69 -3.24 21.31
CA ASP A 153 -2.81 -4.68 21.53
C ASP A 153 -4.14 -5.25 20.98
N LEU A 154 -5.12 -4.37 20.71
CA LEU A 154 -6.39 -4.72 20.08
C LEU A 154 -6.28 -4.89 18.55
N LYS A 155 -5.18 -4.44 17.92
CA LYS A 155 -4.96 -4.65 16.49
C LYS A 155 -4.76 -6.14 16.22
N ARG A 156 -5.51 -6.68 15.26
CA ARG A 156 -5.37 -8.10 14.86
C ARG A 156 -4.03 -8.40 14.19
N ALA A 157 -3.54 -7.47 13.38
CA ALA A 157 -2.25 -7.61 12.70
C ALA A 157 -1.16 -6.97 13.55
N ASP A 158 -0.15 -7.77 13.90
CA ASP A 158 1.07 -7.33 14.58
C ASP A 158 0.82 -6.43 15.83
N PRO A 159 0.00 -6.86 16.82
CA PRO A 159 -0.23 -6.09 18.05
C PRO A 159 1.09 -5.79 18.78
N GLY A 160 1.20 -4.60 19.37
CA GLY A 160 2.36 -4.15 20.15
C GLY A 160 3.64 -3.83 19.35
N LYS A 161 3.67 -4.12 18.04
CA LYS A 161 4.80 -3.75 17.17
C LYS A 161 4.84 -2.25 16.89
N LEU A 162 6.03 -1.78 16.56
CA LEU A 162 6.25 -0.42 16.11
C LEU A 162 5.76 -0.21 14.67
N ASP A 163 5.27 0.98 14.38
CA ASP A 163 4.77 1.41 13.08
C ASP A 163 5.32 2.80 12.72
N ASN A 164 5.01 3.30 11.53
CA ASN A 164 5.33 4.69 11.19
C ASN A 164 4.47 5.67 12.03
N LEU A 165 4.60 7.00 11.80
CA LEU A 165 3.73 7.97 12.50
C LEU A 165 2.26 7.67 12.26
N ALA A 166 1.93 7.35 11.01
CA ALA A 166 0.62 6.86 10.60
C ALA A 166 0.77 5.95 9.38
N ALA A 167 -0.05 4.91 9.27
CA ALA A 167 -0.02 4.00 8.14
C ALA A 167 -1.40 3.39 7.87
N GLY A 168 -1.78 3.28 6.60
CA GLY A 168 -3.05 2.63 6.28
C GLY A 168 -3.33 2.39 4.81
N GLY A 169 -4.36 1.58 4.58
CA GLY A 169 -4.69 1.04 3.26
C GLY A 169 -5.32 2.09 2.35
N VAL A 170 -4.92 2.10 1.08
CA VAL A 170 -5.54 2.97 0.07
C VAL A 170 -6.88 2.38 -0.35
N LEU A 171 -7.97 2.99 0.10
CA LEU A 171 -9.32 2.57 -0.20
C LEU A 171 -9.67 2.76 -1.69
N ALA A 172 -10.65 2.00 -2.18
CA ALA A 172 -11.14 2.12 -3.55
C ALA A 172 -11.75 3.51 -3.79
N GLY A 173 -11.28 4.20 -4.83
CA GLY A 173 -11.67 5.58 -5.12
C GLY A 173 -10.92 6.64 -4.30
N GLU A 174 -10.00 6.22 -3.43
CA GLU A 174 -9.12 7.13 -2.68
C GLU A 174 -7.75 7.25 -3.36
N SER A 175 -7.15 8.44 -3.29
CA SER A 175 -5.76 8.66 -3.71
C SER A 175 -4.80 8.44 -2.54
N PRO A 176 -3.54 8.03 -2.78
CA PRO A 176 -2.56 7.88 -1.71
C PRO A 176 -2.43 9.13 -0.83
N ARG A 177 -2.47 10.34 -1.43
CA ARG A 177 -2.46 11.60 -0.67
C ARG A 177 -3.66 11.73 0.26
N ARG A 178 -4.87 11.38 -0.20
CA ARG A 178 -6.07 11.46 0.63
C ARG A 178 -6.03 10.44 1.77
N THR A 179 -5.55 9.23 1.49
CA THR A 179 -5.29 8.20 2.51
C THR A 179 -4.33 8.73 3.57
N ALA A 180 -3.17 9.28 3.17
CA ALA A 180 -2.18 9.82 4.11
C ALA A 180 -2.75 10.92 5.02
N LEU A 181 -3.56 11.83 4.46
CA LEU A 181 -4.21 12.89 5.25
C LEU A 181 -5.21 12.33 6.27
N ARG A 182 -5.97 11.30 5.87
CA ARG A 182 -6.95 10.64 6.75
C ARG A 182 -6.24 9.89 7.87
N GLU A 183 -5.29 9.00 7.55
CA GLU A 183 -4.57 8.20 8.54
C GLU A 183 -3.74 9.08 9.48
N ALA A 184 -3.07 10.12 8.97
CA ALA A 184 -2.31 11.04 9.83
C ALA A 184 -3.20 11.77 10.84
N TRP A 185 -4.45 12.05 10.48
CA TRP A 185 -5.43 12.60 11.42
C TRP A 185 -5.94 11.54 12.40
N GLU A 186 -6.40 10.40 11.91
CA GLU A 186 -7.04 9.33 12.71
C GLU A 186 -6.06 8.71 13.71
N GLU A 187 -4.88 8.30 13.25
CA GLU A 187 -3.92 7.56 14.08
C GLU A 187 -3.02 8.47 14.91
N ALA A 188 -2.70 9.69 14.43
CA ALA A 188 -1.70 10.55 15.06
C ALA A 188 -2.17 11.98 15.37
N GLY A 189 -3.41 12.34 15.05
CA GLY A 189 -3.96 13.66 15.34
C GLY A 189 -3.29 14.80 14.59
N VAL A 190 -2.62 14.53 13.46
CA VAL A 190 -1.97 15.56 12.64
C VAL A 190 -3.02 16.46 12.02
N PRO A 191 -3.10 17.75 12.38
CA PRO A 191 -4.10 18.65 11.82
C PRO A 191 -3.83 18.90 10.33
N ALA A 192 -4.90 19.18 9.58
CA ALA A 192 -4.84 19.43 8.14
C ALA A 192 -3.84 20.55 7.75
N SER A 193 -3.60 21.52 8.64
CA SER A 193 -2.62 22.57 8.42
C SER A 193 -1.19 22.02 8.24
N LEU A 194 -0.81 21.00 9.02
CA LEU A 194 0.48 20.30 8.93
C LEU A 194 0.43 19.20 7.85
N ALA A 195 -0.64 18.40 7.82
CA ALA A 195 -0.76 17.24 6.93
C ALA A 195 -0.69 17.60 5.43
N ARG A 196 -1.05 18.84 5.04
CA ARG A 196 -0.87 19.34 3.67
C ARG A 196 0.60 19.33 3.20
N ARG A 197 1.56 19.31 4.13
CA ARG A 197 3.00 19.25 3.86
C ARG A 197 3.53 17.81 3.72
N ILE A 198 2.68 16.79 3.81
CA ILE A 198 3.09 15.41 3.55
C ILE A 198 3.70 15.35 2.14
N ASP A 199 4.96 14.94 2.10
CA ASP A 199 5.74 14.79 0.90
C ASP A 199 5.70 13.33 0.42
N PHE A 200 5.65 13.17 -0.90
CA PHE A 200 5.69 11.87 -1.57
C PHE A 200 6.92 11.84 -2.47
N PRO A 201 8.00 11.17 -2.06
CA PRO A 201 9.25 11.10 -2.82
C PRO A 201 9.14 10.27 -4.12
N GLY A 202 7.96 9.74 -4.44
CA GLY A 202 7.74 8.82 -5.56
C GLY A 202 8.18 7.38 -5.27
N MET A 203 8.50 7.07 -4.02
CA MET A 203 8.95 5.73 -3.61
C MET A 203 7.78 4.78 -3.35
N VAL A 204 7.85 3.61 -3.98
CA VAL A 204 6.91 2.49 -3.77
C VAL A 204 7.70 1.20 -3.65
N ILE A 205 7.55 0.49 -2.53
CA ILE A 205 8.25 -0.75 -2.24
C ILE A 205 7.23 -1.90 -2.26
N ARG A 206 7.54 -3.00 -2.96
CA ARG A 206 6.66 -4.17 -2.97
C ARG A 206 7.09 -5.17 -1.88
N SER A 207 6.21 -5.39 -0.91
CA SER A 207 6.34 -6.41 0.13
C SER A 207 5.47 -7.62 -0.23
N VAL A 208 6.07 -8.81 -0.35
CA VAL A 208 5.33 -10.06 -0.61
C VAL A 208 5.67 -11.09 0.46
N ARG A 209 4.66 -11.55 1.19
CA ARG A 209 4.82 -12.42 2.35
C ARG A 209 3.74 -13.48 2.39
N GLU A 210 4.10 -14.68 2.80
CA GLU A 210 3.11 -15.70 3.15
C GLU A 210 2.52 -15.42 4.55
N THR A 211 1.24 -15.73 4.71
CA THR A 211 0.48 -15.62 5.96
C THR A 211 -0.39 -16.86 6.14
N THR A 212 -0.96 -17.01 7.33
CA THR A 212 -1.93 -18.07 7.64
C THR A 212 -3.14 -18.07 6.69
N PHE A 213 -3.50 -16.92 6.10
CA PHE A 213 -4.70 -16.79 5.26
C PHE A 213 -4.40 -16.69 3.76
N GLY A 214 -3.14 -16.72 3.35
CA GLY A 214 -2.72 -16.59 1.94
C GLY A 214 -1.53 -15.66 1.78
N VAL A 215 -1.42 -15.01 0.64
CA VAL A 215 -0.29 -14.12 0.33
C VAL A 215 -0.65 -12.67 0.64
N HIS A 216 0.13 -12.03 1.51
CA HIS A 216 0.11 -10.58 1.63
C HIS A 216 1.05 -10.00 0.57
N ASP A 217 0.48 -9.43 -0.49
CA ASP A 217 1.19 -8.68 -1.54
C ASP A 217 0.77 -7.21 -1.41
N GLU A 218 1.68 -6.34 -0.98
CA GLU A 218 1.38 -4.94 -0.72
C GLU A 218 2.40 -4.01 -1.37
N LEU A 219 1.91 -2.95 -2.00
CA LEU A 219 2.70 -1.79 -2.38
C LEU A 219 2.71 -0.79 -1.22
N VAL A 220 3.88 -0.66 -0.60
CA VAL A 220 4.21 0.29 0.46
C VAL A 220 4.55 1.63 -0.19
N ILE A 221 3.64 2.58 -0.13
CA ILE A 221 3.82 3.94 -0.66
C ILE A 221 4.42 4.78 0.46
N VAL A 222 5.68 5.16 0.30
CA VAL A 222 6.40 5.92 1.32
C VAL A 222 6.03 7.39 1.21
N ALA A 223 5.75 8.00 2.37
CA ALA A 223 5.54 9.42 2.52
C ALA A 223 6.30 9.92 3.75
N ASP A 224 6.70 11.18 3.73
CA ASP A 224 7.38 11.81 4.86
C ASP A 224 6.63 13.07 5.28
N LEU A 225 6.74 13.42 6.55
CA LEU A 225 6.20 14.66 7.10
C LEU A 225 7.16 15.27 8.11
N ASP A 226 7.58 16.50 7.85
CA ASP A 226 8.31 17.31 8.82
C ASP A 226 7.34 18.02 9.77
N LEU A 227 7.52 17.74 11.06
CA LEU A 227 6.68 18.14 12.17
C LEU A 227 7.38 19.21 13.03
N PRO A 228 6.63 20.20 13.53
CA PRO A 228 7.12 21.14 14.53
C PRO A 228 7.65 20.45 15.78
N GLN A 229 8.59 21.09 16.49
CA GLN A 229 9.18 20.54 17.70
C GLN A 229 8.18 20.38 18.86
N ASP A 230 7.16 21.25 18.88
CA ASP A 230 6.06 21.29 19.85
C ASP A 230 4.86 20.41 19.46
N PHE A 231 4.93 19.72 18.31
CA PHE A 231 3.89 18.78 17.93
C PHE A 231 4.04 17.45 18.69
N GLU A 232 2.99 17.09 19.42
CA GLU A 232 2.84 15.78 20.05
C GLU A 232 1.70 15.01 19.37
N PRO A 233 1.96 13.82 18.81
CA PRO A 233 0.93 13.00 18.21
C PRO A 233 -0.01 12.44 19.28
N ALA A 234 -1.28 12.30 18.93
CA ALA A 234 -2.31 11.74 19.79
C ALA A 234 -3.23 10.83 19.00
N GLY A 235 -3.30 9.55 19.38
CA GLY A 235 -4.20 8.58 18.77
C GLY A 235 -5.66 8.92 19.02
N ARG A 236 -6.50 8.85 17.98
CA ARG A 236 -7.90 9.30 18.06
C ARG A 236 -8.92 8.18 17.90
N ASP A 237 -8.53 7.04 17.39
CA ASP A 237 -9.39 5.92 16.99
C ASP A 237 -9.14 4.62 17.79
N GLY A 238 -8.14 4.62 18.69
CA GLY A 238 -7.76 3.47 19.51
C GLY A 238 -6.82 2.48 18.81
N GLU A 239 -6.33 2.82 17.62
CA GLU A 239 -5.44 1.96 16.83
C GLU A 239 -3.96 2.02 17.29
N VAL A 240 -3.59 3.10 17.98
CA VAL A 240 -2.26 3.35 18.55
C VAL A 240 -2.32 3.34 20.08
N SER A 241 -1.40 2.61 20.72
CA SER A 241 -1.28 2.55 22.18
C SER A 241 -0.42 3.67 22.76
N GLU A 242 0.69 3.98 22.10
CA GLU A 242 1.60 5.06 22.49
C GLU A 242 2.41 5.55 21.28
N PHE A 243 3.04 6.71 21.45
CA PHE A 243 3.99 7.28 20.50
C PHE A 243 5.36 7.43 21.16
N LEU A 244 6.39 6.94 20.48
CA LEU A 244 7.78 7.07 20.89
C LEU A 244 8.45 8.17 20.06
N CYS A 245 9.21 9.05 20.72
CA CYS A 245 10.03 10.06 20.08
C CYS A 245 11.50 9.60 20.05
N LEU A 246 11.87 8.82 19.03
CA LEU A 246 13.18 8.17 18.96
C LEU A 246 14.21 9.05 18.24
N SER A 247 15.46 9.03 18.69
CA SER A 247 16.58 9.44 17.84
C SER A 247 16.73 8.50 16.64
N THR A 248 17.41 8.97 15.59
CA THR A 248 17.75 8.13 14.42
C THR A 248 18.41 6.82 14.83
N ARG A 249 19.37 6.86 15.76
CA ARG A 249 20.08 5.67 16.24
C ARG A 249 19.16 4.70 16.98
N GLU A 250 18.24 5.21 17.81
CA GLU A 250 17.26 4.36 18.50
C GLU A 250 16.30 3.69 17.51
N ALA A 251 15.84 4.44 16.51
CA ALA A 251 15.00 3.90 15.45
C ALA A 251 15.73 2.82 14.63
N GLU A 252 16.99 3.04 14.25
CA GLU A 252 17.84 2.04 13.57
C GLU A 252 18.03 0.78 14.42
N ASN A 253 18.28 0.94 15.72
CA ASN A 253 18.40 -0.19 16.64
C ASN A 253 17.09 -0.99 16.73
N ALA A 254 15.94 -0.32 16.81
CA ALA A 254 14.63 -0.97 16.82
C ALA A 254 14.32 -1.70 15.48
N LEU A 255 14.71 -1.10 14.35
CA LEU A 255 14.64 -1.74 13.03
C LEU A 255 15.52 -3.00 12.98
N ASN A 256 16.72 -2.96 13.55
CA ASN A 256 17.64 -4.11 13.59
C ASN A 256 17.14 -5.22 14.51
N ARG A 257 16.47 -4.87 15.62
CA ARG A 257 15.79 -5.81 16.51
C ARG A 257 14.44 -6.31 15.99
N ARG A 258 14.01 -5.87 14.80
CA ARG A 258 12.75 -6.27 14.15
C ARG A 258 11.50 -5.96 14.99
N GLU A 259 11.53 -4.84 15.70
CA GLU A 259 10.41 -4.39 16.56
C GLU A 259 9.27 -3.76 15.74
N PHE A 260 9.56 -3.31 14.51
CA PHE A 260 8.57 -2.76 13.59
C PHE A 260 7.75 -3.83 12.88
N THR A 261 6.56 -3.45 12.41
CA THR A 261 5.89 -4.19 11.33
C THR A 261 6.81 -4.22 10.10
N VAL A 262 6.65 -5.24 9.25
CA VAL A 262 7.56 -5.43 8.11
C VAL A 262 7.49 -4.25 7.15
N GLU A 263 6.28 -3.81 6.80
CA GLU A 263 6.07 -2.69 5.88
C GLU A 263 6.54 -1.35 6.46
N ALA A 264 6.30 -1.11 7.76
CA ALA A 264 6.81 0.09 8.41
C ALA A 264 8.33 0.14 8.45
N ALA A 265 8.98 -1.01 8.68
CA ALA A 265 10.43 -1.12 8.64
C ALA A 265 10.99 -0.82 7.25
N LEU A 266 10.32 -1.27 6.18
CA LEU A 266 10.70 -0.98 4.80
C LEU A 266 10.59 0.52 4.52
N ALA A 267 9.47 1.15 4.87
CA ALA A 267 9.23 2.57 4.67
C ALA A 267 10.21 3.46 5.44
N LEU A 268 10.49 3.13 6.70
CA LEU A 268 11.41 3.92 7.53
C LEU A 268 12.87 3.77 7.10
N ARG A 269 13.32 2.54 6.77
CA ARG A 269 14.68 2.31 6.26
C ARG A 269 14.94 3.08 4.98
N GLU A 270 13.99 3.03 4.04
CA GLU A 270 14.11 3.80 2.80
C GLU A 270 14.23 5.31 3.09
N SER A 271 13.38 5.84 3.96
CA SER A 271 13.37 7.27 4.25
C SER A 271 14.66 7.72 4.96
N LEU A 272 15.17 6.92 5.90
CA LEU A 272 16.47 7.14 6.54
C LEU A 272 17.63 7.13 5.53
N GLU A 273 17.69 6.13 4.64
CA GLU A 273 18.71 6.03 3.60
C GLU A 273 18.66 7.27 2.68
N ARG A 274 17.47 7.63 2.19
CA ARG A 274 17.27 8.75 1.26
C ARG A 274 17.59 10.10 1.90
N ARG A 275 17.12 10.35 3.12
CA ARG A 275 17.39 11.59 3.86
C ARG A 275 18.86 11.68 4.28
N GLY A 276 19.50 10.56 4.64
CA GLY A 276 20.94 10.49 4.95
C GLY A 276 21.84 10.82 3.76
N VAL A 277 21.50 10.37 2.55
CA VAL A 277 22.25 10.75 1.33
C VAL A 277 22.08 12.24 1.01
N SER A 278 20.90 12.82 1.28
CA SER A 278 20.60 14.22 0.99
C SER A 278 21.38 15.20 1.89
N THR A 279 21.74 14.79 3.11
CA THR A 279 22.56 15.60 4.03
C THR A 279 24.07 15.49 3.78
N HIS A 280 24.50 14.54 2.95
CA HIS A 280 25.92 14.29 2.62
C HIS A 280 26.31 14.73 1.20
N ARG A 281 25.47 15.54 0.52
CA ARG A 281 25.90 16.20 -0.72
C ARG A 281 26.83 17.38 -0.37
N PRO A 282 28.10 17.38 -0.81
CA PRO A 282 28.99 18.53 -0.64
C PRO A 282 28.50 19.77 -1.40
#